data_AF-G5A431-F1
#
_entry.id   AF-G5A431-F1
#
_cell.length_a   1.000
_cell.length_b   1.000
_cell.length_c   1.000
_cell.angle_alpha   90.00
_cell.angle_beta   90.00
_cell.angle_gamma   90.00
#
_symmetry.space_group_name_H-M   'P 1'
#
loop_
_entity.id
_entity.type
_entity.pdbx_description
1 polymer ?
#
loop_
_entity_poly.entity_id
_entity_poly.type
_entity_poly.pdbx_seq_one_letter_code
_entity_poly.pdbx_strand_id
1 'polypeptide(L)'
;MDATRQKIVIAEVINVARRNADLRKQVRFRGLPDTEIPLVPDEWEPYQRKYIYTHGWKERERSTGKRTSHKLRRTECPFQMLAQVVLRRDGKLGIVMKREVYSHNHPISDDIYRSYPGIRQVPAESPLMPGIDLLVDAQASTSSVYKYIRENSNHRVSMDDVRSMIRRMKTQGKWLCCWSILYVC
;
A
#
# COMPACT_ATOMS: atom_id res chain seq x y z
N MET A 1 -4.54 -0.62 21.39
CA MET A 1 -5.30 -0.04 20.27
C MET A 1 -5.67 -1.20 19.35
N ASP A 2 -6.94 -1.58 19.29
CA ASP A 2 -7.37 -2.61 18.36
C ASP A 2 -7.17 -2.11 16.93
N ALA A 3 -6.34 -2.81 16.16
CA ALA A 3 -6.12 -2.46 14.77
C ALA A 3 -7.46 -2.59 14.03
N THR A 4 -7.97 -1.47 13.52
CA THR A 4 -9.12 -1.48 12.63
C THR A 4 -8.74 -2.33 11.41
N ARG A 5 -9.37 -3.50 11.26
CA ARG A 5 -9.19 -4.47 10.18
C ARG A 5 -9.75 -3.91 8.86
N GLN A 6 -9.23 -2.76 8.45
CA GLN A 6 -9.62 -2.00 7.28
C GLN A 6 -8.40 -1.80 6.40
N LYS A 7 -8.55 -2.04 5.09
CA LYS A 7 -7.48 -1.75 4.13
C LYS A 7 -7.68 -0.34 3.57
N ILE A 8 -6.91 0.60 4.13
CA ILE A 8 -6.87 2.00 3.71
C ILE A 8 -5.73 2.18 2.70
N VAL A 9 -5.95 2.98 1.66
CA VAL A 9 -4.97 3.29 0.62
C VAL A 9 -4.83 4.79 0.42
N ILE A 10 -3.69 5.22 -0.09
CA ILE A 10 -3.43 6.61 -0.46
C ILE A 10 -4.05 6.87 -1.83
N ALA A 11 -5.01 7.80 -1.89
CA ALA A 11 -5.69 8.20 -3.11
C ALA A 11 -4.97 9.33 -3.84
N GLU A 12 -4.51 10.32 -3.08
CA GLU A 12 -3.91 11.56 -3.59
C GLU A 12 -2.77 11.96 -2.66
N VAL A 13 -1.70 12.48 -3.25
CA VAL A 13 -0.54 13.05 -2.55
C VAL A 13 -0.29 14.44 -3.11
N ILE A 14 -0.09 15.41 -2.24
CA ILE A 14 0.42 16.73 -2.61
C ILE A 14 1.75 16.92 -1.92
N ASN A 15 2.78 17.14 -2.74
CA ASN A 15 4.14 17.34 -2.30
C ASN A 15 4.34 18.77 -1.81
N VAL A 16 5.26 18.97 -0.87
CA VAL A 16 5.61 20.28 -0.31
C VAL A 16 6.09 21.21 -1.42
N ALA A 17 7.04 20.75 -2.24
CA ALA A 17 7.59 21.53 -3.34
C ALA A 17 6.49 22.06 -4.30
N ARG A 18 5.56 21.19 -4.69
CA ARG A 18 4.42 21.56 -5.54
C ARG A 18 3.55 22.61 -4.87
N ARG A 19 3.15 22.38 -3.62
CA ARG A 19 2.29 23.30 -2.85
C ARG A 19 2.96 24.66 -2.64
N ASN A 20 4.25 24.68 -2.32
CA ASN A 20 5.02 25.90 -2.12
C ASN A 20 5.18 26.69 -3.43
N ALA A 21 5.44 26.01 -4.55
CA ALA A 21 5.46 26.65 -5.86
C ALA A 21 4.09 27.24 -6.23
N ASP A 22 3.00 26.53 -5.94
CA ASP A 22 1.64 27.03 -6.16
C ASP A 22 1.33 28.25 -5.29
N LEU A 23 1.79 28.29 -4.03
CA LEU A 23 1.64 29.46 -3.16
C LEU A 23 2.36 30.70 -3.71
N ARG A 24 3.63 30.56 -4.13
CA ARG A 24 4.40 31.68 -4.69
C ARG A 24 3.74 32.30 -5.93
N LYS A 25 2.96 31.51 -6.67
CA LYS A 25 2.20 31.97 -7.84
C LYS A 25 0.87 32.65 -7.51
N GLN A 26 0.37 32.54 -6.27
CA GLN A 26 -0.91 33.15 -5.90
C GLN A 26 -0.79 34.67 -5.90
N VAL A 27 -1.82 35.35 -6.43
CA VAL A 27 -1.86 36.82 -6.56
C VAL A 27 -1.55 37.52 -5.22
N ARG A 28 -2.08 37.00 -4.11
CA ARG A 28 -1.87 37.56 -2.75
C ARG A 28 -0.44 37.46 -2.21
N PHE A 29 0.40 36.60 -2.78
CA PHE A 29 1.79 36.38 -2.36
C PHE A 29 2.78 36.84 -3.43
N ARG A 30 2.31 37.45 -4.52
CA ARG A 30 3.15 37.88 -5.63
C ARG A 30 4.04 39.04 -5.19
N GLY A 31 5.35 38.86 -5.33
CA GLY A 31 6.34 39.89 -4.97
C GLY A 31 6.67 39.94 -3.47
N LEU A 32 6.05 39.10 -2.64
CA LEU A 32 6.45 38.95 -1.24
C LEU A 32 7.69 38.05 -1.13
N PRO A 33 8.58 38.32 -0.16
CA PRO A 33 9.67 37.41 0.14
C PRO A 33 9.15 36.10 0.74
N ASP A 34 9.92 35.02 0.58
CA ASP A 34 9.55 33.68 1.07
C ASP A 34 9.27 33.65 2.59
N THR A 35 9.85 34.56 3.36
CA THR A 35 9.62 34.70 4.82
C THR A 35 8.21 35.13 5.18
N GLU A 36 7.48 35.78 4.26
CA GLU A 36 6.11 36.24 4.46
C GLU A 36 5.08 35.27 3.87
N ILE A 37 5.54 34.27 3.12
CA ILE A 37 4.69 33.23 2.55
C ILE A 37 4.66 32.07 3.56
N PRO A 38 3.50 31.46 3.87
CA PRO A 38 3.40 30.36 4.82
C PRO A 38 3.92 29.04 4.21
N LEU A 39 5.19 29.02 3.81
CA LEU A 39 5.88 27.88 3.22
C LEU A 39 6.11 26.79 4.27
N VAL A 40 6.11 25.55 3.80
CA VAL A 40 6.45 24.38 4.62
C VAL A 40 7.84 23.91 4.19
N PRO A 41 8.76 23.55 5.10
CA PRO A 41 10.07 23.00 4.75
C PRO A 41 9.95 21.68 3.97
N ASP A 42 10.87 21.44 3.03
CA ASP A 42 10.83 20.28 2.13
C ASP A 42 11.02 18.94 2.86
N GLU A 43 11.55 18.94 4.09
CA GLU A 43 11.67 17.75 4.94
C GLU A 43 10.30 17.17 5.33
N TRP A 44 9.23 17.97 5.26
CA TRP A 44 7.85 17.57 5.57
C TRP A 44 7.12 16.96 4.37
N GLU A 45 7.83 16.16 3.58
CA GLU A 45 7.33 15.53 2.37
C GLU A 45 6.58 14.22 2.69
N PRO A 46 5.32 14.04 2.26
CA PRO A 46 4.49 14.99 1.51
C PRO A 46 3.64 15.92 2.41
N TYR A 47 3.33 17.11 1.89
CA TYR A 47 2.48 18.11 2.56
C TYR A 47 1.07 17.60 2.90
N GLN A 48 0.48 16.79 2.01
CA GLN A 48 -0.87 16.29 2.20
C GLN A 48 -1.05 14.88 1.63
N ARG A 49 -1.77 14.03 2.35
CA ARG A 49 -2.22 12.72 1.87
C ARG A 49 -3.72 12.57 2.07
N LYS A 50 -4.41 12.18 1.00
CA LYS A 50 -5.79 11.73 1.07
C LYS A 50 -5.82 10.22 1.16
N TYR A 51 -6.45 9.72 2.20
CA TYR A 51 -6.66 8.30 2.42
C TYR A 51 -8.11 7.95 2.12
N ILE A 52 -8.31 6.80 1.48
CA ILE A 52 -9.62 6.23 1.19
C ILE A 52 -9.61 4.75 1.53
N TYR A 53 -10.80 4.17 1.70
CA TYR A 53 -10.91 2.72 1.72
C TYR A 53 -10.62 2.15 0.32
N THR A 54 -10.12 0.92 0.22
CA THR A 54 -9.80 0.27 -1.08
C THR A 54 -10.97 0.26 -2.08
N HIS A 55 -12.20 0.30 -1.61
CA HIS A 55 -13.38 0.39 -2.48
C HIS A 55 -13.93 1.82 -2.69
N GLY A 56 -13.25 2.85 -2.17
CA GLY A 56 -13.59 4.26 -2.35
C GLY A 56 -13.03 4.90 -3.65
N TRP A 57 -12.34 4.13 -4.49
CA TRP A 57 -11.87 4.64 -5.78
C TRP A 57 -13.05 4.94 -6.70
N LYS A 58 -13.08 6.16 -7.23
CA LYS A 58 -13.97 6.51 -8.35
C LYS A 58 -13.69 5.62 -9.56
N GLU A 59 -14.71 5.36 -10.36
CA GLU A 59 -14.54 4.70 -11.65
C GLU A 59 -13.55 5.52 -12.49
N ARG A 60 -12.52 4.83 -13.02
CA ARG A 60 -11.60 5.41 -13.98
C ARG A 60 -11.95 4.82 -15.34
N GLU A 61 -12.23 5.67 -16.31
CA GLU A 61 -12.31 5.24 -17.70
C GLU A 61 -10.91 4.75 -18.12
N ARG A 62 -10.81 3.46 -18.44
CA ARG A 62 -9.54 2.80 -18.84
C ARG A 62 -9.48 2.48 -20.34
N SER A 63 -10.46 2.93 -21.13
CA SER A 63 -10.54 2.61 -22.55
C SER A 63 -11.26 3.70 -23.35
N THR A 64 -10.93 3.82 -24.64
CA THR A 64 -11.59 4.70 -25.62
C THR A 64 -13.03 4.27 -26.00
N GLY A 65 -13.63 3.29 -25.31
CA GLY A 65 -15.06 2.95 -25.47
C GLY A 65 -15.44 2.02 -26.62
N LYS A 66 -14.53 1.18 -27.16
CA LYS A 66 -14.86 0.25 -28.27
C LYS A 66 -15.59 -1.05 -27.87
N ARG A 67 -15.76 -1.32 -26.57
CA ARG A 67 -16.52 -2.49 -26.08
C ARG A 67 -17.48 -2.03 -25.00
N THR A 68 -18.65 -2.67 -24.91
CA THR A 68 -19.61 -2.47 -23.81
C THR A 68 -18.95 -2.86 -22.49
N SER A 69 -18.53 -1.84 -21.74
CA SER A 69 -18.02 -2.01 -20.38
C SER A 69 -19.20 -2.37 -19.47
N HIS A 70 -19.17 -3.55 -18.84
CA HIS A 70 -20.04 -3.80 -17.70
C HIS A 70 -19.70 -2.76 -16.63
N LYS A 71 -20.68 -1.95 -16.19
CA LYS A 71 -20.51 -1.03 -15.05
C LYS A 71 -20.08 -1.85 -13.84
N LEU A 72 -18.79 -1.89 -13.59
CA LEU A 72 -18.26 -2.51 -12.39
C LEU A 72 -18.60 -1.55 -11.26
N ARG A 73 -19.73 -1.80 -10.58
CA ARG A 73 -20.12 -1.04 -9.38
C ARG A 73 -19.05 -1.23 -8.32
N ARG A 74 -18.02 -0.38 -8.34
CA ARG A 74 -17.23 -0.12 -7.14
C ARG A 74 -18.21 0.41 -6.11
N THR A 75 -18.08 0.01 -4.85
CA THR A 75 -19.06 0.38 -3.82
C THR A 75 -19.05 1.87 -3.51
N GLU A 76 -18.14 2.65 -4.11
CA GLU A 76 -18.02 4.10 -3.91
C GLU A 76 -18.02 4.45 -2.42
N CYS A 77 -17.23 3.68 -1.66
CA CYS A 77 -17.20 3.79 -0.22
C CYS A 77 -16.90 5.25 0.19
N PRO A 78 -17.72 5.86 1.06
CA PRO A 78 -17.57 7.27 1.44
C PRO A 78 -16.41 7.51 2.41
N PHE A 79 -15.79 6.44 2.92
CA PHE A 79 -14.67 6.53 3.83
C PHE A 79 -13.53 7.35 3.22
N GLN A 80 -13.18 8.44 3.88
CA GLN A 80 -12.03 9.26 3.52
C GLN A 80 -11.50 10.03 4.72
N MET A 81 -10.20 10.32 4.68
CA MET A 81 -9.59 11.26 5.62
C MET A 81 -8.43 11.96 4.92
N LEU A 82 -8.21 13.24 5.26
CA LEU A 82 -7.14 14.04 4.70
C LEU A 82 -6.14 14.37 5.80
N ALA A 83 -4.95 13.79 5.74
CA ALA A 83 -3.84 14.20 6.59
C ALA A 83 -3.13 15.39 5.92
N GLN A 84 -2.99 16.51 6.63
CA GLN A 84 -2.37 17.71 6.11
C GLN A 84 -1.38 18.30 7.12
N VAL A 85 -0.21 18.73 6.63
CA VAL A 85 0.75 19.49 7.42
C VAL A 85 0.21 20.90 7.67
N VAL A 86 0.27 21.34 8.93
CA VAL A 86 -0.15 22.68 9.36
C VAL A 86 0.92 23.27 10.27
N LEU A 87 1.11 24.59 10.17
CA LEU A 87 1.84 25.37 11.16
C LEU A 87 0.90 25.66 12.33
N ARG A 88 1.25 25.18 13.51
CA ARG A 88 0.49 25.40 14.75
C ARG A 88 0.80 26.78 15.34
N ARG A 89 -0.02 27.21 16.30
CA ARG A 89 0.12 28.53 16.95
C ARG A 89 1.44 28.68 17.73
N ASP A 90 2.02 27.58 18.17
CA ASP A 90 3.33 27.52 18.85
C ASP A 90 4.52 27.56 17.87
N GLY A 91 4.27 27.82 16.58
CA GLY A 91 5.30 27.84 15.54
C GLY A 91 5.79 26.45 15.11
N LYS A 92 5.24 25.38 15.68
CA LYS A 92 5.63 24.01 15.32
C LYS A 92 4.79 23.48 14.17
N LEU A 93 5.43 22.72 13.28
CA LEU A 93 4.71 21.97 12.27
C LEU A 93 4.09 20.72 12.89
N GLY A 94 2.90 20.38 12.45
CA GLY A 94 2.23 19.15 12.85
C GLY A 94 1.27 18.66 11.78
N ILE A 95 0.77 17.46 11.96
CA ILE A 95 -0.24 16.87 11.07
C ILE A 95 -1.61 17.03 11.71
N VAL A 96 -2.58 17.45 10.91
CA VAL A 96 -3.99 17.52 11.31
C VAL A 96 -4.83 16.72 10.31
N MET A 97 -5.79 15.97 10.85
CA MET A 97 -6.80 15.29 10.06
C MET A 97 -7.91 16.29 9.68
N LYS A 98 -8.33 16.25 8.42
CA LYS A 98 -9.37 17.10 7.85
C LYS A 98 -10.30 16.27 6.98
N ARG A 99 -11.52 16.77 6.76
CA ARG A 99 -12.52 16.15 5.85
C ARG A 99 -12.72 14.66 6.14
N GLU A 100 -12.88 14.35 7.42
CA GLU A 100 -12.93 12.98 7.92
C GLU A 100 -14.33 12.39 7.77
N VAL A 101 -14.41 11.23 7.13
CA VAL A 101 -15.60 10.39 7.03
C VAL A 101 -15.15 8.97 7.32
N TYR A 102 -15.58 8.42 8.45
CA TYR A 102 -15.21 7.06 8.89
C TYR A 102 -16.29 6.01 8.61
N SER A 103 -17.43 6.42 8.06
CA SER A 103 -18.53 5.52 7.70
C SER A 103 -18.23 4.71 6.44
N HIS A 104 -18.79 3.51 6.37
CA HIS A 104 -18.74 2.64 5.20
C HIS A 104 -20.17 2.31 4.76
N ASN A 105 -20.38 2.16 3.46
CA ASN A 105 -21.67 1.78 2.86
C ASN A 105 -21.72 0.30 2.45
N HIS A 106 -20.77 -0.50 2.95
CA HIS A 106 -20.64 -1.93 2.72
C HIS A 106 -20.10 -2.57 4.01
N PRO A 107 -20.28 -3.90 4.19
CA PRO A 107 -19.74 -4.57 5.36
C PRO A 107 -18.21 -4.49 5.39
N ILE A 108 -17.66 -4.38 6.60
CA ILE A 108 -16.25 -4.61 6.89
C ILE A 108 -16.19 -5.78 7.84
N SER A 109 -15.38 -6.78 7.49
CA SER A 109 -15.13 -7.92 8.37
C SER A 109 -13.65 -8.30 8.34
N ASP A 110 -13.22 -9.03 9.38
CA ASP A 110 -11.89 -9.64 9.43
C ASP A 110 -11.65 -10.57 8.23
N ASP A 111 -12.68 -11.30 7.80
CA ASP A 111 -12.59 -12.18 6.63
C ASP A 111 -12.30 -11.40 5.35
N ILE A 112 -12.98 -10.26 5.13
CA ILE A 112 -12.73 -9.39 3.98
C ILE A 112 -11.30 -8.82 4.07
N TYR A 113 -10.88 -8.35 5.24
CA TYR A 113 -9.54 -7.82 5.45
C TYR A 113 -8.45 -8.86 5.17
N ARG A 114 -8.61 -10.06 5.70
CA ARG A 114 -7.69 -11.20 5.48
C ARG A 114 -7.79 -11.80 4.09
N SER A 115 -8.75 -11.40 3.26
CA SER A 115 -8.84 -11.83 1.87
C SER A 115 -7.91 -11.05 0.94
N TYR A 116 -7.42 -9.87 1.35
CA TYR A 116 -6.58 -9.05 0.48
C TYR A 116 -5.20 -9.70 0.23
N PRO A 117 -4.70 -9.77 -1.03
CA PRO A 117 -3.45 -10.45 -1.34
C PRO A 117 -2.25 -10.04 -0.48
N GLY A 118 -2.03 -8.74 -0.29
CA GLY A 118 -0.93 -8.23 0.55
C GLY A 118 -1.07 -8.47 2.06
N ILE A 119 -2.24 -8.94 2.53
CA ILE A 119 -2.48 -9.30 3.94
C ILE A 119 -2.44 -10.81 4.13
N ARG A 120 -2.98 -11.56 3.16
CA ARG A 120 -3.13 -13.01 3.26
C ARG A 120 -1.84 -13.78 2.94
N GLN A 121 -0.95 -13.18 2.16
CA GLN A 121 0.35 -13.76 1.82
C GLN A 121 1.28 -13.76 3.04
N VAL A 122 2.23 -14.69 3.04
CA VAL A 122 3.30 -14.75 4.04
C VAL A 122 4.30 -13.62 3.77
N PRO A 123 4.57 -12.72 4.74
CA PRO A 123 5.60 -11.69 4.61
C PRO A 123 7.00 -12.29 4.44
N ALA A 124 7.89 -11.57 3.76
CA ALA A 124 9.26 -12.03 3.53
C ALA A 124 10.07 -12.16 4.83
N GLU A 125 9.70 -11.41 5.86
CA GLU A 125 10.33 -11.40 7.18
C GLU A 125 9.62 -12.35 8.16
N SER A 126 8.72 -13.21 7.67
CA SER A 126 7.96 -14.14 8.51
C SER A 126 8.88 -15.20 9.12
N PRO A 127 8.68 -15.58 10.40
CA PRO A 127 9.42 -16.68 11.02
C PRO A 127 9.17 -18.04 10.35
N LEU A 128 8.16 -18.14 9.47
CA LEU A 128 7.88 -19.33 8.67
C LEU A 128 8.85 -19.49 7.50
N MET A 129 9.49 -18.42 7.04
CA MET A 129 10.29 -18.43 5.82
C MET A 129 11.38 -19.49 5.83
N PRO A 130 12.19 -19.68 6.91
CA PRO A 130 13.20 -20.74 6.94
C PRO A 130 12.63 -22.15 6.75
N GLY A 131 11.44 -22.44 7.31
CA GLY A 131 10.78 -23.72 7.12
C GLY A 131 10.21 -23.90 5.71
N ILE A 132 9.73 -22.82 5.10
CA ILE A 132 9.26 -22.81 3.72
C ILE A 132 10.44 -23.01 2.76
N ASP A 133 11.57 -22.33 2.99
CA ASP A 133 12.81 -22.48 2.23
C ASP A 133 13.27 -23.93 2.23
N LEU A 134 13.36 -24.56 3.41
CA LEU A 134 13.73 -25.97 3.55
C LEU A 134 12.81 -26.91 2.76
N LEU A 135 11.49 -26.68 2.80
CA LEU A 135 10.52 -27.47 2.03
C LEU A 135 10.68 -27.27 0.52
N VAL A 136 10.98 -26.05 0.08
CA VAL A 136 11.21 -25.75 -1.34
C VAL A 136 12.50 -26.40 -1.84
N ASP A 137 13.57 -26.36 -1.05
CA ASP A 137 14.87 -26.98 -1.35
C ASP A 137 14.78 -28.51 -1.40
N ALA A 138 14.01 -29.10 -0.47
CA ALA A 138 13.68 -30.53 -0.49
C ALA A 138 12.71 -30.92 -1.63
N GLN A 139 12.37 -29.99 -2.53
CA GLN A 139 11.46 -30.19 -3.65
C GLN A 139 10.06 -30.67 -3.22
N ALA A 140 9.61 -30.29 -2.02
CA ALA A 140 8.29 -30.65 -1.54
C ALA A 140 7.19 -30.11 -2.47
N SER A 141 6.07 -30.84 -2.49
CA SER A 141 4.92 -30.41 -3.29
C SER A 141 4.36 -29.06 -2.81
N THR A 142 3.75 -28.30 -3.72
CA THR A 142 3.04 -27.06 -3.36
C THR A 142 1.99 -27.29 -2.28
N SER A 143 1.31 -28.45 -2.30
CA SER A 143 0.31 -28.83 -1.29
C SER A 143 0.93 -29.01 0.09
N SER A 144 2.15 -29.57 0.16
CA SER A 144 2.90 -29.73 1.41
C SER A 144 3.28 -28.36 2.01
N VAL A 145 3.79 -27.44 1.18
CA VAL A 145 4.11 -26.06 1.60
C VAL A 145 2.84 -25.32 2.05
N TYR A 146 1.73 -25.47 1.31
CA TYR A 146 0.44 -24.90 1.67
C TYR A 146 -0.04 -25.39 3.04
N LYS A 147 0.03 -26.71 3.29
CA LYS A 147 -0.35 -27.33 4.56
C LYS A 147 0.50 -26.81 5.70
N TYR A 148 1.83 -26.76 5.52
CA TYR A 148 2.75 -26.21 6.51
C TYR A 148 2.38 -24.78 6.92
N ILE A 149 2.10 -23.89 5.95
CA ILE A 149 1.71 -22.50 6.26
C ILE A 149 0.41 -22.46 7.06
N ARG A 150 -0.58 -23.28 6.70
CA ARG A 150 -1.89 -23.31 7.38
C ARG A 150 -1.82 -23.86 8.80
N GLU A 151 -0.95 -24.82 9.04
CA GLU A 151 -0.78 -25.44 10.36
C GLU A 151 0.05 -24.58 11.31
N ASN A 152 0.96 -23.75 10.77
CA ASN A 152 1.90 -22.97 11.58
C ASN A 152 1.58 -21.47 11.61
N SER A 153 0.46 -21.04 11.01
CA SER A 153 0.11 -19.61 10.97
C SER A 153 -1.36 -19.31 10.74
N ASN A 154 -1.73 -18.06 11.03
CA ASN A 154 -3.06 -17.52 10.75
C ASN A 154 -3.21 -16.96 9.32
N HIS A 155 -2.23 -17.20 8.43
CA HIS A 155 -2.29 -16.72 7.05
C HIS A 155 -3.37 -17.47 6.26
N ARG A 156 -4.15 -16.69 5.49
CA ARG A 156 -5.20 -17.22 4.60
C ARG A 156 -4.73 -17.34 3.17
N VAL A 157 -3.57 -17.96 2.98
CA VAL A 157 -3.00 -18.20 1.64
C VAL A 157 -3.93 -19.06 0.79
N SER A 158 -3.95 -18.79 -0.52
CA SER A 158 -4.49 -19.71 -1.52
C SER A 158 -3.37 -20.58 -2.11
N MET A 159 -3.74 -21.65 -2.82
CA MET A 159 -2.76 -22.45 -3.58
C MET A 159 -1.99 -21.61 -4.60
N ASP A 160 -2.63 -20.64 -5.25
CA ASP A 160 -1.98 -19.77 -6.23
C ASP A 160 -1.00 -18.78 -5.58
N ASP A 161 -1.29 -18.32 -4.36
CA ASP A 161 -0.35 -17.52 -3.59
C ASP A 161 0.93 -18.32 -3.29
N VAL A 162 0.78 -19.59 -2.89
CA VAL A 162 1.93 -20.50 -2.61
C VAL A 162 2.71 -20.80 -3.89
N ARG A 163 2.05 -21.12 -5.00
CA ARG A 163 2.71 -21.32 -6.31
C ARG A 163 3.50 -20.08 -6.72
N SER A 164 2.89 -18.90 -6.58
CA SER A 164 3.52 -17.62 -6.92
C SER A 164 4.72 -17.34 -6.04
N MET A 165 4.62 -17.63 -4.74
CA MET A 165 5.69 -17.49 -3.76
C MET A 165 6.88 -18.40 -4.10
N ILE A 166 6.64 -19.71 -4.27
CA ILE A 166 7.68 -20.68 -4.66
C ILE A 166 8.35 -20.26 -5.96
N ARG A 167 7.58 -19.78 -6.95
CA ARG A 167 8.13 -19.27 -8.20
C ARG A 167 9.09 -18.11 -7.96
N ARG A 168 8.72 -17.12 -7.13
CA ARG A 168 9.60 -15.99 -6.78
C ARG A 168 10.87 -16.44 -6.09
N MET A 169 10.77 -17.36 -5.13
CA MET A 169 11.92 -17.91 -4.41
C MET A 169 12.88 -18.62 -5.35
N LYS A 170 12.36 -19.45 -6.28
CA LYS A 170 13.17 -20.10 -7.32
C LYS A 170 13.81 -19.11 -8.28
N THR A 171 13.11 -18.03 -8.65
CA THR A 171 13.67 -17.00 -9.53
C THR A 171 14.74 -16.17 -8.82
N GLN A 172 14.57 -15.84 -7.55
CA GLN A 172 15.55 -15.12 -6.74
C GLN A 172 16.79 -16.00 -6.44
N GLY A 173 16.62 -17.30 -6.21
CA GLY A 173 17.73 -18.24 -6.07
C GLY A 173 18.47 -18.56 -7.38
N LYS A 174 17.80 -18.46 -8.55
CA LYS A 174 18.40 -18.79 -9.86
C LYS A 174 19.44 -17.80 -10.38
N TRP A 175 19.48 -16.57 -9.86
CA TRP A 175 20.56 -15.61 -10.18
C TRP A 175 21.73 -15.66 -9.20
N LEU A 176 21.60 -16.39 -8.08
CA LEU A 176 22.71 -16.64 -7.16
C LEU A 176 23.46 -17.94 -7.49
N CYS A 177 22.80 -18.94 -8.09
CA CYS A 177 23.46 -20.20 -8.45
C CYS A 177 24.21 -20.20 -9.80
N CYS A 178 24.14 -19.13 -10.61
CA CYS A 178 24.88 -19.09 -11.89
C CYS A 178 26.34 -18.62 -11.75
N TRP A 179 26.82 -18.37 -10.52
CA TRP A 179 28.20 -17.93 -10.24
C TRP A 179 29.03 -18.95 -9.44
N SER A 180 28.53 -20.17 -9.22
CA SER A 180 29.24 -21.17 -8.40
C SER A 180 29.62 -22.45 -9.14
N ILE A 181 29.58 -22.47 -10.47
CA ILE A 181 30.15 -23.56 -11.27
C ILE A 181 31.22 -22.95 -12.20
N LEU A 182 32.35 -22.59 -11.61
CA LEU A 182 33.65 -22.41 -12.26
C LEU A 182 34.67 -22.16 -11.15
N TYR A 183 34.96 -23.19 -10.35
CA TYR A 183 36.23 -23.38 -9.62
C TYR A 183 36.11 -24.67 -8.79
N VAL A 184 36.17 -25.83 -9.45
CA VAL A 184 36.89 -27.02 -8.98
C VAL A 184 37.19 -27.87 -10.24
N CYS A 185 38.44 -28.32 -10.34
CA CYS A 185 39.13 -29.03 -11.42
C CYS A 185 39.70 -28.13 -12.52
#